data_AF-A0AAJ2PC55-F1
#
_entry.id   AF-A0AAJ2PC55-F1
#
_cell.length_a   1.000
_cell.length_b   1.000
_cell.length_c   1.000
_cell.angle_alpha   90.00
_cell.angle_beta   90.00
_cell.angle_gamma   90.00
#
_symmetry.space_group_name_H-M   'P 1'
#
loop_
_entity.id
_entity.type
_entity.pdbx_description
1 polymer ?
#
loop_
_entity_poly.entity_id
_entity_poly.type
_entity_poly.pdbx_seq_one_letter_code
_entity_poly.pdbx_strand_id
1 'polypeptide(L)'
;MEESKKEEFELIPVTPLRKLEKKIEELEKRTGYNNTEIYRELVSIIRMNQEIVDALIKANDSLRIELSKLPLKIEELTKKIEELIELIKAAGEEEEETKTTIEIKPLVEKIEKLAEINNKILETNESLLSLMEQVSKKLTKPSVPTPPVPLRPPISQQKIG
;
A
#
# COMPACT_ATOMS: atom_id res chain seq x y z
N MET A 1 -57.97 36.00 66.37
CA MET A 1 -57.54 34.62 66.10
C MET A 1 -57.30 34.57 64.59
N GLU A 2 -56.10 34.96 64.15
CA GLU A 2 -54.90 34.07 64.04
C GLU A 2 -55.18 32.94 63.06
N GLU A 3 -54.39 32.63 62.04
CA GLU A 3 -53.10 33.13 61.61
C GLU A 3 -52.90 32.54 60.19
N SER A 4 -52.36 33.36 59.30
CA SER A 4 -51.49 33.02 58.17
C SER A 4 -51.47 31.57 57.66
N LYS A 5 -51.88 31.41 56.40
CA LYS A 5 -51.28 30.52 55.39
C LYS A 5 -50.14 29.64 55.93
N LYS A 6 -50.48 28.47 56.47
CA LYS A 6 -49.51 27.39 56.72
C LYS A 6 -49.20 26.69 55.40
N GLU A 7 -48.55 27.42 54.51
CA GLU A 7 -47.63 26.85 53.53
C GLU A 7 -46.31 26.64 54.28
N GLU A 8 -46.28 25.66 55.19
CA GLU A 8 -45.02 25.20 55.80
C GLU A 8 -44.53 24.00 54.98
N PHE A 9 -43.81 24.39 53.94
CA PHE A 9 -42.80 23.67 53.18
C PHE A 9 -42.29 22.39 53.86
N GLU A 10 -42.58 21.24 53.26
CA GLU A 10 -41.71 20.08 53.43
C GLU A 10 -40.34 20.42 52.82
N LEU A 11 -39.34 20.21 53.67
CA LEU A 11 -37.96 20.64 53.57
C LEU A 11 -37.14 19.77 52.60
N ILE A 12 -37.61 19.54 51.38
CA ILE A 12 -36.76 18.99 50.32
C ILE A 12 -36.36 20.14 49.42
N PRO A 13 -35.10 20.62 49.48
CA PRO A 13 -34.65 21.61 48.52
C PRO A 13 -34.89 21.04 47.11
N VAL A 14 -35.79 21.63 46.33
CA VAL A 14 -36.05 21.24 44.93
C VAL A 14 -34.91 21.62 43.99
N THR A 15 -33.85 22.25 44.51
CA THR A 15 -32.66 22.69 43.79
C THR A 15 -31.90 21.55 43.09
N PRO A 16 -31.71 20.36 43.70
CA PRO A 16 -31.11 19.21 43.03
C PRO A 16 -32.05 18.60 41.99
N LEU A 17 -33.36 18.55 42.23
CA LEU A 17 -34.34 18.05 41.25
C LEU A 17 -34.40 18.94 40.01
N ARG A 18 -34.47 20.26 40.17
CA ARG A 18 -34.38 21.21 39.04
C ARG A 18 -33.04 21.15 38.30
N LYS A 19 -31.93 20.88 39.01
CA LYS A 19 -30.63 20.65 38.38
C LYS A 19 -30.61 19.34 37.59
N LEU A 20 -31.29 18.30 38.07
CA LEU A 20 -31.44 17.04 37.36
C LEU A 20 -32.37 17.19 36.15
N GLU A 21 -33.51 17.87 36.27
CA GLU A 21 -34.39 18.20 35.14
C GLU A 21 -33.65 19.00 34.08
N LYS A 22 -32.90 20.04 34.46
CA LYS A 22 -32.11 20.83 33.52
C LYS A 22 -31.01 19.98 32.85
N LYS A 23 -30.36 19.10 33.60
CA LYS A 23 -29.38 18.16 33.04
C LYS A 23 -30.02 17.11 32.13
N ILE A 24 -31.22 16.64 32.44
CA ILE A 24 -32.00 15.72 31.62
C ILE A 24 -32.44 16.43 30.34
N GLU A 25 -32.92 17.67 30.42
CA GLU A 25 -33.29 18.49 29.26
C GLU A 25 -32.06 18.80 28.38
N GLU A 26 -30.91 19.08 28.97
CA GLU A 26 -29.64 19.25 28.26
C GLU A 26 -29.14 17.94 27.64
N LEU A 27 -29.35 16.80 28.32
CA LEU A 27 -29.03 15.48 27.79
C LEU A 27 -29.98 15.11 26.65
N GLU A 28 -31.30 15.28 26.78
CA GLU A 28 -32.28 15.01 25.72
C GLU A 28 -32.00 15.85 24.47
N LYS A 29 -31.64 17.13 24.63
CA LYS A 29 -31.17 17.98 23.52
C LYS A 29 -29.88 17.47 22.85
N ARG A 30 -29.01 16.78 23.60
CA ARG A 30 -27.77 16.15 23.07
C ARG A 30 -27.99 14.72 22.57
N THR A 31 -29.02 14.03 23.04
CA THR A 31 -29.30 12.60 22.78
C THR A 31 -30.36 12.42 21.69
N GLY A 32 -30.98 13.51 21.23
CA GLY A 32 -31.66 13.53 19.94
C GLY A 32 -30.64 13.30 18.82
N TYR A 33 -30.27 12.05 18.58
CA TYR A 33 -29.63 11.65 17.33
C TYR A 33 -30.52 12.18 16.22
N ASN A 34 -30.04 13.19 15.50
CA ASN A 34 -30.75 13.73 14.35
C ASN A 34 -30.82 12.59 13.33
N ASN A 35 -31.92 11.83 13.30
CA ASN A 35 -32.12 10.77 12.32
C ASN A 35 -31.84 11.27 10.89
N THR A 36 -32.10 12.55 10.63
CA THR A 36 -31.75 13.25 9.39
C THR A 36 -30.25 13.27 9.07
N GLU A 37 -29.36 13.38 10.06
CA GLU A 37 -27.91 13.30 9.88
C GLU A 37 -27.48 11.88 9.52
N ILE A 38 -28.03 10.87 10.20
CA ILE A 38 -27.78 9.46 9.88
C ILE A 38 -28.26 9.13 8.45
N TYR A 39 -29.44 9.62 8.04
CA TYR A 39 -29.92 9.46 6.67
C TYR A 39 -29.02 10.17 5.64
N ARG A 40 -28.49 11.36 5.96
CA ARG A 40 -27.53 12.06 5.08
C ARG A 40 -26.23 11.29 4.93
N GLU A 41 -25.70 10.74 6.02
CA GLU A 41 -24.51 9.90 6.00
C GLU A 41 -24.74 8.61 5.19
N LEU A 42 -25.88 7.95 5.39
CA LEU A 42 -26.25 6.76 4.63
C LEU A 42 -26.36 7.05 3.12
N VAL A 43 -26.97 8.17 2.74
CA VAL A 43 -27.02 8.61 1.33
C VAL A 43 -25.62 8.93 0.79
N SER A 44 -24.74 9.51 1.61
CA SER A 44 -23.34 9.76 1.22
C SER A 44 -22.58 8.46 0.98
N ILE A 45 -22.75 7.46 1.86
CA ILE A 45 -22.15 6.13 1.71
C ILE A 45 -22.65 5.46 0.43
N ILE A 46 -23.97 5.52 0.16
CA ILE A 46 -24.54 4.98 -1.07
C ILE A 46 -23.95 5.66 -2.30
N ARG A 47 -23.82 6.99 -2.32
CA ARG A 47 -23.18 7.72 -3.43
C ARG A 47 -21.74 7.29 -3.64
N MET A 48 -20.96 7.23 -2.56
CA MET A 48 -19.56 6.81 -2.62
C MET A 48 -19.41 5.36 -3.11
N ASN A 49 -20.30 4.47 -2.69
CA ASN A 49 -20.34 3.10 -3.21
C ASN A 49 -20.65 3.07 -4.70
N GLN A 50 -21.57 3.90 -5.20
CA GLN A 50 -21.85 3.97 -6.63
C GLN A 50 -20.68 4.52 -7.43
N GLU A 51 -19.97 5.52 -6.91
CA GLU A 51 -18.73 6.02 -7.54
C GLU A 51 -17.65 4.91 -7.61
N ILE A 52 -17.50 4.11 -6.56
CA ILE A 52 -16.58 2.97 -6.54
C ILE A 52 -17.01 1.90 -7.55
N VAL A 53 -18.30 1.57 -7.61
CA VAL A 53 -18.84 0.60 -8.57
C VAL A 53 -18.62 1.08 -10.00
N ASP A 54 -18.88 2.35 -10.30
CA ASP A 54 -18.65 2.93 -11.62
C ASP A 54 -17.16 2.92 -12.00
N ALA A 55 -16.28 3.24 -11.04
CA ALA A 55 -14.84 3.15 -11.26
C ALA A 55 -14.39 1.70 -11.52
N LEU A 56 -14.96 0.74 -10.80
CA LEU A 56 -14.68 -0.69 -10.98
C LEU A 56 -15.14 -1.19 -12.36
N ILE A 57 -16.34 -0.79 -12.81
CA ILE A 57 -16.85 -1.12 -14.14
C ILE A 57 -15.90 -0.57 -15.21
N LYS A 58 -15.53 0.71 -15.12
CA LYS A 58 -14.58 1.33 -16.07
C LYS A 58 -13.22 0.64 -16.09
N ALA A 59 -12.69 0.30 -14.92
CA ALA A 59 -11.41 -0.42 -14.82
C ALA A 59 -11.52 -1.82 -15.44
N ASN A 60 -12.62 -2.53 -15.20
CA ASN A 60 -12.88 -3.84 -15.77
C ASN A 60 -13.01 -3.78 -17.30
N ASP A 61 -13.75 -2.81 -17.84
CA ASP A 61 -13.87 -2.60 -19.27
C ASP A 61 -12.51 -2.27 -19.91
N SER A 62 -11.71 -1.42 -19.27
CA SER A 62 -10.34 -1.12 -19.72
C SER A 62 -9.46 -2.37 -19.75
N LEU A 63 -9.48 -3.17 -18.68
CA LEU A 63 -8.74 -4.44 -18.60
C LEU A 63 -9.20 -5.42 -19.68
N ARG A 64 -10.52 -5.52 -19.91
CA ARG A 64 -11.09 -6.38 -20.96
C ARG A 64 -10.61 -5.97 -22.35
N ILE A 65 -10.49 -4.67 -22.61
CA ILE A 65 -9.95 -4.13 -23.86
C ILE A 65 -8.44 -4.42 -23.99
N GLU A 66 -7.67 -4.35 -22.90
CA GLU A 66 -6.25 -4.69 -22.94
C GLU A 66 -6.04 -6.19 -23.18
N LEU A 67 -6.83 -7.03 -22.51
CA LEU A 67 -6.83 -8.48 -22.71
C LEU A 67 -7.22 -8.86 -24.14
N SER A 68 -8.17 -8.16 -24.76
CA SER A 68 -8.55 -8.45 -26.15
C SER A 68 -7.45 -8.12 -27.17
N LYS A 69 -6.49 -7.26 -26.82
CA LYS A 69 -5.33 -6.93 -27.66
C LYS A 69 -4.16 -7.91 -27.52
N LEU A 70 -4.11 -8.72 -26.45
CA LEU A 70 -3.01 -9.66 -26.23
C LEU A 70 -2.89 -10.75 -27.32
N PRO A 71 -3.98 -11.39 -27.79
CA PRO A 71 -3.89 -12.39 -28.86
C PRO A 71 -3.23 -11.83 -30.12
N LEU A 72 -3.57 -10.60 -30.52
CA LEU A 72 -2.97 -9.94 -31.68
C LEU A 72 -1.45 -9.75 -31.53
N LYS A 73 -1.00 -9.30 -30.35
CA LYS A 73 0.44 -9.16 -30.06
C LYS A 73 1.16 -10.50 -30.04
N ILE A 74 0.49 -11.56 -29.57
CA ILE A 74 1.03 -12.91 -29.57
C ILE A 74 1.17 -13.42 -31.01
N GLU A 75 0.17 -13.22 -31.87
CA GLU A 75 0.25 -13.57 -33.29
C GLU A 75 1.38 -12.83 -34.01
N GLU A 76 1.56 -11.53 -33.75
CA GLU A 76 2.68 -10.76 -34.28
C GLU A 76 4.04 -11.30 -33.81
N LEU A 77 4.15 -11.69 -32.55
CA LEU A 77 5.37 -12.28 -32.01
C LEU A 77 5.64 -13.65 -32.64
N THR A 78 4.61 -14.50 -32.78
CA THR A 78 4.71 -15.80 -33.45
C THR A 78 5.21 -15.65 -34.87
N LYS A 79 4.67 -14.69 -35.65
CA LYS A 79 5.14 -14.40 -37.01
C LYS A 79 6.62 -14.01 -37.04
N LYS A 80 7.06 -13.13 -36.14
CA LYS A 80 8.48 -12.75 -36.06
C LYS A 80 9.39 -13.93 -35.70
N ILE A 81 8.90 -14.85 -34.89
CA ILE A 81 9.63 -16.09 -34.56
C ILE A 81 9.67 -17.01 -35.78
N GLU A 82 8.58 -17.15 -36.53
CA GLU A 82 8.55 -17.91 -37.78
C GLU A 82 9.53 -17.32 -38.81
N GLU A 83 9.50 -15.99 -39.03
CA GLU A 83 10.46 -15.29 -39.88
C GLU A 83 11.91 -15.49 -39.42
N LEU A 84 12.17 -15.42 -38.10
CA LEU A 84 13.51 -15.69 -37.56
C LEU A 84 13.93 -17.14 -37.81
N ILE A 85 13.02 -18.10 -37.66
CA ILE A 85 13.29 -19.52 -37.95
C ILE A 85 13.57 -19.71 -39.45
N GLU A 86 12.84 -19.03 -40.34
CA GLU A 86 13.10 -19.05 -41.77
C GLU A 86 14.47 -18.47 -42.11
N LEU A 87 14.86 -17.36 -41.50
CA LEU A 87 16.20 -16.78 -41.66
C LEU A 87 17.31 -17.71 -41.15
N ILE A 88 17.09 -18.39 -40.01
CA ILE A 88 18.05 -19.38 -39.49
C ILE A 88 18.15 -20.58 -40.44
N LYS A 89 17.03 -21.07 -40.98
CA LYS A 89 17.03 -22.16 -41.97
C LYS A 89 17.77 -21.74 -43.23
N ALA A 90 17.48 -20.55 -43.77
CA ALA A 90 18.16 -20.02 -44.95
C ALA A 90 19.68 -19.87 -44.72
N ALA A 91 20.09 -19.35 -43.55
CA ALA A 91 21.51 -19.26 -43.19
C ALA A 91 22.17 -20.65 -43.03
N GLY A 92 21.47 -21.63 -42.46
CA GLY A 92 21.96 -23.00 -42.34
C GLY A 92 22.03 -23.76 -43.67
N GLU A 93 21.11 -23.49 -44.59
CA GLU A 93 21.14 -24.02 -45.96
C GLU A 93 22.25 -23.35 -46.80
N GLU A 94 22.45 -22.03 -46.65
CA GLU A 94 23.60 -21.33 -47.24
C GLU A 94 24.94 -21.87 -46.70
N GLU A 95 25.04 -22.22 -45.40
CA GLU A 95 26.23 -22.86 -44.82
C GLU A 95 26.48 -24.30 -45.35
N GLU A 96 25.43 -25.05 -45.71
CA GLU A 96 25.58 -26.37 -46.35
C GLU A 96 26.01 -26.27 -47.82
N GLU A 97 25.51 -25.28 -48.56
CA GLU A 97 25.91 -25.01 -49.96
C GLU A 97 27.29 -24.31 -50.05
N THR A 98 27.71 -23.56 -49.03
CA THR A 98 29.05 -22.94 -48.91
C THR A 98 30.06 -23.77 -48.11
N LYS A 99 30.03 -25.10 -48.23
CA LYS A 99 31.18 -25.98 -47.90
C LYS A 99 32.39 -25.78 -48.84
N THR A 100 32.61 -24.54 -49.29
CA THR A 100 33.89 -24.02 -49.76
C THR A 100 34.28 -22.83 -48.89
N THR A 101 34.98 -23.13 -47.80
CA THR A 101 36.01 -22.27 -47.18
C THR A 101 35.60 -20.82 -46.84
N ILE A 102 34.85 -20.58 -45.76
CA ILE A 102 34.81 -19.26 -45.11
C ILE A 102 35.01 -19.44 -43.59
N GLU A 103 35.80 -18.55 -43.01
CA GLU A 103 36.51 -18.64 -41.74
C GLU A 103 35.57 -18.67 -40.51
N ILE A 104 35.36 -19.85 -39.93
CA ILE A 104 34.55 -20.08 -38.70
C ILE A 104 35.28 -19.62 -37.41
N LYS A 105 36.61 -19.46 -37.47
CA LYS A 105 37.46 -19.06 -36.33
C LYS A 105 37.03 -17.75 -35.62
N PRO A 106 36.86 -16.61 -36.32
CA PRO A 106 36.50 -15.35 -35.67
C PRO A 106 35.10 -15.35 -35.04
N LEU A 107 34.18 -16.21 -35.51
CA LEU A 107 32.84 -16.34 -34.92
C LEU A 107 32.89 -17.14 -33.61
N VAL A 108 33.65 -18.24 -33.58
CA VAL A 108 33.87 -19.04 -32.37
C VAL A 108 34.54 -18.21 -31.29
N GLU A 109 35.56 -17.40 -31.62
CA GLU A 109 36.21 -16.50 -30.66
C GLU A 109 35.26 -15.44 -30.08
N LYS A 110 34.31 -14.93 -30.88
CA LYS A 110 33.30 -13.99 -30.39
C LYS A 110 32.29 -14.67 -29.47
N ILE A 111 31.89 -15.90 -29.77
CA ILE A 111 31.00 -16.70 -28.93
C ILE A 111 31.68 -17.04 -27.60
N GLU A 112 32.95 -17.42 -27.61
CA GLU A 112 33.74 -17.66 -26.38
C GLU A 112 33.85 -16.40 -25.53
N LYS A 113 34.14 -15.24 -26.14
CA LYS A 113 34.17 -13.96 -25.42
C LYS A 113 32.81 -13.56 -24.84
N LEU A 114 31.72 -13.83 -25.56
CA LEU A 114 30.36 -13.61 -25.06
C LEU A 114 30.02 -14.53 -23.88
N ALA A 115 30.45 -15.79 -23.94
CA ALA A 115 30.30 -16.74 -22.84
C ALA A 115 31.09 -16.29 -21.59
N GLU A 116 32.31 -15.81 -21.78
CA GLU A 116 33.16 -15.29 -20.70
C GLU A 116 32.56 -14.05 -20.03
N ILE A 117 32.04 -13.10 -20.83
CA ILE A 117 31.34 -11.91 -20.31
C ILE A 117 30.08 -12.31 -19.54
N ASN A 118 29.28 -13.25 -20.05
CA ASN A 118 28.07 -13.72 -19.37
C ASN A 118 28.39 -14.37 -18.02
N ASN A 119 29.43 -15.20 -17.94
CA ASN A 119 29.87 -15.80 -16.67
C ASN A 119 30.28 -14.73 -15.66
N LYS A 120 31.03 -13.71 -16.09
CA LYS A 120 31.42 -12.60 -15.23
C LYS A 120 30.21 -11.79 -14.73
N ILE A 121 29.20 -11.60 -15.57
CA ILE A 121 27.94 -10.94 -15.17
C ILE A 121 27.20 -11.78 -14.12
N LEU A 122 27.13 -13.10 -14.29
CA LEU A 122 26.51 -13.99 -13.30
C LEU A 122 27.20 -13.89 -11.94
N GLU A 123 28.54 -13.94 -11.90
CA GLU A 123 29.30 -13.76 -10.66
C GLU A 123 29.03 -12.41 -9.99
N THR A 124 28.98 -11.32 -10.77
CA THR A 124 28.66 -9.99 -10.22
C THR A 124 27.23 -9.92 -9.67
N ASN A 125 26.28 -10.59 -10.32
CA ASN A 125 24.89 -10.63 -9.87
C ASN A 125 24.76 -11.46 -8.57
N GLU A 126 25.46 -12.58 -8.44
CA GLU A 126 25.51 -13.35 -7.20
C GLU A 126 26.09 -12.53 -6.04
N SER A 127 27.17 -11.79 -6.30
CA SER A 127 27.77 -10.87 -5.31
C SER A 127 26.78 -9.77 -4.90
N LEU A 128 26.09 -9.16 -5.86
CA LEU A 128 25.08 -8.13 -5.62
C LEU A 128 23.91 -8.69 -4.77
N LEU A 129 23.42 -9.88 -5.09
CA LEU A 129 22.35 -10.54 -4.32
C LEU A 129 22.78 -10.80 -2.87
N SER A 130 24.03 -11.25 -2.66
CA SER A 130 24.58 -11.42 -1.30
C SER A 130 24.65 -10.10 -0.53
N LEU A 131 25.07 -9.02 -1.17
CA LEU A 131 25.08 -7.67 -0.58
C LEU A 131 23.66 -7.20 -0.23
N MET A 132 22.68 -7.42 -1.11
CA MET A 132 21.28 -7.10 -0.85
C MET A 132 20.70 -7.91 0.31
N GLU A 133 21.07 -9.19 0.44
CA GLU A 133 20.66 -10.02 1.57
C GLU A 133 21.23 -9.49 2.90
N GLN A 134 22.48 -9.03 2.91
CA GLN A 134 23.09 -8.42 4.09
C GLN A 134 22.42 -7.10 4.47
N VAL A 135 22.07 -6.27 3.49
CA VAL A 135 21.31 -5.02 3.71
C VAL A 135 19.92 -5.34 4.26
N SER A 136 19.22 -6.31 3.68
CA SER A 136 17.92 -6.80 4.16
C SER A 136 17.99 -7.25 5.62
N LYS A 137 19.00 -8.06 5.98
CA LYS A 137 19.23 -8.51 7.37
C LYS A 137 19.51 -7.37 8.34
N LYS A 138 20.17 -6.28 7.90
CA LYS A 138 20.40 -5.08 8.73
C LYS A 138 19.14 -4.24 8.92
N LEU A 139 18.26 -4.20 7.92
CA LEU A 139 17.00 -3.45 7.97
C LEU A 139 15.87 -4.20 8.70
N THR A 140 15.91 -5.54 8.74
CA THR A 140 14.90 -6.38 9.42
C THR A 140 15.21 -6.68 10.88
N LYS A 141 16.37 -6.29 11.42
CA LYS A 141 16.63 -6.37 12.87
C LYS A 141 15.81 -5.30 13.60
N PRO A 142 14.85 -5.68 14.48
CA PRO A 142 14.15 -4.71 15.30
C PRO A 142 15.15 -4.03 16.22
N SER A 143 15.08 -2.70 16.29
CA SER A 143 15.74 -1.91 17.33
C SER A 143 15.31 -2.47 18.69
N VAL A 144 16.25 -3.05 19.43
CA VAL A 144 16.04 -3.42 20.83
C VAL A 144 15.77 -2.12 21.60
N PRO A 145 14.68 -2.02 22.38
CA PRO A 145 14.41 -0.83 23.17
C PRO A 145 15.54 -0.68 24.20
N THR A 146 16.28 0.42 24.11
CA THR A 146 17.20 0.82 25.18
C THR A 146 16.42 0.96 26.49
N PRO A 147 16.93 0.41 27.62
CA PRO A 147 16.27 0.55 28.90
C PRO A 147 16.15 2.03 29.30
N PRO A 148 15.09 2.41 30.03
CA PRO A 148 14.85 3.80 30.40
C PRO A 148 15.97 4.30 31.31
N VAL A 149 16.61 5.40 30.90
CA VAL A 149 17.59 6.12 31.72
C VAL A 149 16.87 6.60 33.00
N PRO A 150 17.37 6.29 34.21
CA PRO A 150 16.77 6.78 35.43
C PRO A 150 16.90 8.31 35.53
N LEU A 151 15.75 8.98 35.68
CA LEU A 151 15.63 10.42 35.91
C LEU A 151 16.45 10.83 37.15
N ARG A 152 17.48 11.67 36.94
CA ARG A 152 18.19 12.34 38.03
C ARG A 152 17.29 13.36 38.72
N PRO A 153 17.24 13.43 40.06
CA PRO A 153 16.50 14.48 40.76
C PRO A 153 17.18 15.85 40.58
N PRO A 154 16.41 16.95 40.62
CA PRO A 154 16.94 18.29 40.47
C PRO A 154 17.76 18.67 41.70
N ILE A 155 18.95 19.22 41.44
CA ILE A 155 19.84 19.81 42.45
C ILE A 155 19.12 21.00 43.08
N SER A 156 18.81 20.90 44.38
CA SER A 156 18.33 22.02 45.17
C SER A 156 19.43 23.08 45.27
N GLN A 157 19.16 24.28 44.75
CA GLN A 157 20.02 25.43 44.94
C GLN A 157 20.03 25.80 46.43
N GLN A 158 21.22 25.79 47.02
CA GLN A 158 21.52 26.37 48.33
C GLN A 158 21.10 27.84 48.33
N LYS A 159 20.16 28.20 49.21
CA LYS A 159 19.98 29.59 49.62
C LYS A 159 21.09 29.96 50.61
N ILE A 160 21.83 30.98 50.24
CA ILE A 160 22.72 31.77 51.08
C ILE A 160 21.83 32.52 52.09
N GLY A 161 22.20 32.44 53.38
CA GLY A 161 21.62 33.17 54.51
C GLY A 161 22.43 32.90 55.75
#